data_AF-A0A5J4NDI9-F1
#
_entry.id   AF-A0A5J4NDI9-F1
#
_cell.length_a   1.000
_cell.length_b   1.000
_cell.length_c   1.000
_cell.angle_alpha   90.00
_cell.angle_beta   90.00
_cell.angle_gamma   90.00
#
_symmetry.space_group_name_H-M   'P 1'
#
loop_
_entity.id
_entity.type
_entity.pdbx_description
1 polymer ?
#
loop_
_entity_poly.entity_id
_entity_poly.type
_entity_poly.pdbx_seq_one_letter_code
_entity_poly.pdbx_strand_id
1 'polypeptide(L)'
;MLSLLLIHLIGYRFVESYNGGLAYLIPKDPIIYQDFDPVIQLCRGTHTQYCNAVESSGWSCTFQLLESGECAPNCKRQFTKSLIASKDLYVGLNEISCESRTEKVEQTKLFIRDRQTRLDCAAVPAVFHVHQSTEAMQFCVKHIPVRAAWLARFPQLKLIGFRDVICNSTVDYLKFDARGLLLQQAERIPSGVHLIECEDARFRIVFYQKSKNNLLIGRLVKKTICGSSTVF
;
A
#
# COMPACT_ATOMS: atom_id res chain seq x y z
N MET A 1 -7.40 -23.53 -11.46
CA MET A 1 -6.28 -23.10 -12.31
C MET A 1 -5.27 -22.38 -11.45
N LEU A 2 -4.23 -23.11 -11.04
CA LEU A 2 -3.02 -22.55 -10.46
C LEU A 2 -2.24 -21.81 -11.56
N SER A 3 -1.86 -20.57 -11.30
CA SER A 3 -0.62 -19.98 -11.84
C SER A 3 -0.41 -18.63 -11.18
N LEU A 4 0.61 -18.52 -10.32
CA LEU A 4 1.77 -17.67 -10.59
C LEU A 4 2.78 -17.80 -9.45
N LEU A 5 3.86 -18.49 -9.80
CA LEU A 5 5.12 -18.61 -9.08
C LEU A 5 5.81 -17.25 -8.95
N LEU A 6 6.54 -17.12 -7.83
CA LEU A 6 7.79 -16.38 -7.63
C LEU A 6 7.86 -14.93 -8.11
N ILE A 7 8.08 -14.02 -7.17
CA ILE A 7 9.37 -13.34 -6.95
C ILE A 7 9.30 -12.79 -5.52
N HIS A 8 10.32 -13.04 -4.69
CA HIS A 8 11.07 -12.03 -3.91
C HIS A 8 12.08 -12.76 -3.01
N LEU A 9 13.31 -12.86 -3.53
CA LEU A 9 14.52 -13.01 -2.73
C LEU A 9 14.58 -11.85 -1.73
N ILE A 10 14.15 -12.09 -0.50
CA ILE A 10 14.31 -11.13 0.60
C ILE A 10 15.73 -11.28 1.10
N GLY A 11 16.53 -10.22 0.91
CA GLY A 11 17.79 -10.02 1.60
C GLY A 11 17.52 -9.77 3.09
N TYR A 12 17.23 -10.84 3.82
CA TYR A 12 17.27 -10.81 5.26
C TYR A 12 18.74 -10.66 5.68
N ARG A 13 19.12 -9.51 6.24
CA ARG A 13 20.32 -9.48 7.10
C ARG A 13 19.90 -10.10 8.43
N PHE A 14 20.02 -11.41 8.53
CA PHE A 14 20.00 -12.09 9.81
C PHE A 14 21.34 -11.80 10.50
N VAL A 15 21.29 -11.23 11.69
CA VAL A 15 22.44 -11.27 12.61
C VAL A 15 22.36 -12.64 13.28
N GLU A 16 23.26 -13.55 12.92
CA GLU A 16 23.40 -14.85 13.56
C GLU A 16 23.79 -14.66 15.04
N SER A 17 23.03 -15.29 15.94
CA SER A 17 23.41 -15.42 17.35
C SER A 17 24.17 -16.72 17.56
N TYR A 18 25.35 -16.62 18.17
CA TYR A 18 26.11 -17.77 18.65
C TYR A 18 25.37 -18.39 19.87
N ASN A 19 25.02 -19.68 19.74
CA ASN A 19 24.45 -20.58 20.76
C ASN A 19 22.91 -20.58 20.95
N GLY A 20 22.24 -21.56 20.35
CA GLY A 20 21.18 -22.34 21.01
C GLY A 20 19.71 -21.94 20.83
N GLY A 21 19.42 -20.81 20.21
CA GLY A 21 18.06 -20.40 19.83
C GLY A 21 18.09 -18.98 19.29
N LEU A 22 17.34 -18.67 18.23
CA LEU A 22 17.36 -17.32 17.65
C LEU A 22 16.17 -16.53 18.23
N ALA A 23 16.44 -15.39 18.84
CA ALA A 23 15.42 -14.40 19.14
C ALA A 23 15.00 -13.67 17.85
N TYR A 24 13.70 -13.44 17.66
CA TYR A 24 13.17 -12.76 16.47
C TYR A 24 11.83 -12.09 16.78
N LEU A 25 11.40 -11.16 15.92
CA LEU A 25 10.12 -10.47 16.04
C LEU A 25 9.07 -11.11 15.13
N ILE A 26 7.83 -11.19 15.64
CA ILE A 26 6.61 -11.48 14.87
C ILE A 26 5.73 -10.22 14.82
N PRO A 27 5.07 -9.89 13.70
CA PRO A 27 5.12 -10.58 12.39
C PRO A 27 6.52 -10.59 11.79
N LYS A 28 6.86 -11.66 11.05
CA LYS A 28 8.17 -11.76 10.37
C LYS A 28 8.27 -10.79 9.20
N ASP A 29 7.12 -10.41 8.63
CA ASP A 29 7.05 -9.52 7.48
C ASP A 29 7.70 -8.15 7.75
N PRO A 30 8.39 -7.58 6.76
CA PRO A 30 9.03 -6.28 6.87
C PRO A 30 8.02 -5.12 6.85
N ILE A 31 6.78 -5.37 6.41
CA ILE A 31 5.69 -4.39 6.35
C ILE A 31 4.65 -4.82 7.37
N ILE A 32 4.30 -3.92 8.27
CA ILE A 32 3.32 -4.14 9.34
C ILE A 32 2.11 -3.26 9.06
N TYR A 33 0.95 -3.88 8.89
CA TYR A 33 -0.31 -3.18 8.75
C TYR A 33 -0.91 -3.02 10.14
N GLN A 34 -0.82 -1.83 10.74
CA GLN A 34 -1.23 -1.60 12.14
C GLN A 34 -2.70 -1.97 12.43
N ASP A 35 -3.55 -1.96 11.39
CA ASP A 35 -4.96 -2.33 11.49
C ASP A 35 -5.20 -3.86 11.52
N PHE A 36 -4.25 -4.67 11.01
CA PHE A 36 -4.36 -6.13 10.91
C PHE A 36 -3.35 -6.88 11.79
N ASP A 37 -2.21 -6.25 12.05
CA ASP A 37 -1.11 -6.74 12.87
C ASP A 37 -1.11 -5.95 14.20
N PRO A 38 -2.00 -6.26 15.16
CA PRO A 38 -2.21 -5.41 16.33
C PRO A 38 -1.03 -5.40 17.31
N VAL A 39 -0.14 -6.39 17.21
CA VAL A 39 0.92 -6.63 18.19
C VAL A 39 2.21 -7.06 17.49
N ILE A 40 3.32 -6.46 17.92
CA ILE A 40 4.68 -6.93 17.68
C ILE A 40 5.12 -7.73 18.89
N GLN A 41 5.59 -8.95 18.66
CA GLN A 41 5.99 -9.87 19.72
C GLN A 41 7.44 -10.32 19.54
N LEU A 42 8.22 -10.23 20.63
CA LEU A 42 9.53 -10.85 20.70
C LEU A 42 9.38 -12.34 21.04
N CYS A 43 9.95 -13.17 20.19
CA CYS A 43 9.88 -14.61 20.25
C CYS A 43 11.28 -15.20 20.39
N ARG A 44 11.40 -16.34 21.07
CA ARG A 44 12.60 -17.18 21.04
C ARG A 44 12.23 -18.57 20.54
N GLY A 45 13.01 -19.10 19.59
CA GLY A 45 12.82 -20.46 19.09
C GLY A 45 13.68 -20.76 17.87
N THR A 46 13.54 -21.97 17.33
CA THR A 46 14.08 -22.29 16.00
C THR A 46 13.13 -21.79 14.91
N HIS A 47 13.63 -21.51 13.71
CA HIS A 47 12.84 -20.91 12.61
C HIS A 47 11.56 -21.68 12.24
N THR A 48 11.44 -22.95 12.64
CA THR A 48 10.36 -23.90 12.35
C THR A 48 9.39 -24.15 13.51
N GLN A 49 9.64 -23.61 14.71
CA GLN A 49 8.75 -23.77 15.87
C GLN A 49 7.83 -22.57 16.10
N TYR A 50 6.69 -22.82 16.77
CA TYR A 50 5.76 -21.81 17.26
C TYR A 50 6.50 -20.78 18.14
N CYS A 51 6.11 -19.51 18.04
CA CYS A 51 6.69 -18.45 18.85
C CYS A 51 6.47 -18.72 20.34
N ASN A 52 7.55 -18.97 21.07
CA ASN A 52 7.54 -18.87 22.53
C ASN A 52 7.79 -17.42 22.89
N ALA A 53 6.76 -16.77 23.44
CA ALA A 53 6.86 -15.40 23.93
C ALA A 53 8.00 -15.29 24.93
N VAL A 54 8.90 -14.33 24.72
CA VAL A 54 9.98 -14.09 25.67
C VAL A 54 9.40 -13.40 26.90
N GLU A 55 9.81 -13.82 28.10
CA GLU A 55 9.46 -13.11 29.33
C GLU A 55 10.06 -11.69 29.30
N SER A 56 9.27 -10.70 29.67
CA SER A 56 9.66 -9.29 29.56
C SER A 56 10.84 -8.89 30.47
N SER A 57 11.06 -9.63 31.56
CA SER A 57 12.13 -9.39 32.53
C SER A 57 13.49 -9.80 31.97
N GLY A 58 14.16 -8.88 31.29
CA GLY A 58 15.52 -9.08 30.79
C GLY A 58 15.76 -8.58 29.37
N TRP A 59 14.72 -8.09 28.71
CA TRP A 59 14.79 -7.49 27.38
C TRP A 59 14.40 -6.02 27.40
N SER A 60 15.17 -5.21 26.68
CA SER A 60 14.85 -3.82 26.42
C SER A 60 14.76 -3.62 24.91
N CYS A 61 13.59 -3.18 24.43
CA CYS A 61 13.36 -2.91 23.03
C CYS A 61 13.25 -1.40 22.79
N THR A 62 14.05 -0.90 21.85
CA THR A 62 14.00 0.48 21.36
C THR A 62 13.50 0.50 19.94
N PHE A 63 12.56 1.39 19.67
CA PHE A 63 11.97 1.65 18.36
C PHE A 63 12.37 3.05 17.97
N GLN A 64 13.17 3.17 16.93
CA GLN A 64 13.62 4.43 16.38
C GLN A 64 12.96 4.66 15.03
N LEU A 65 12.23 5.76 14.93
CA LEU A 65 11.66 6.21 13.67
C LEU A 65 12.77 6.84 12.84
N LEU A 66 13.14 6.17 11.75
CA LEU A 66 14.13 6.65 10.80
C LEU A 66 13.54 7.74 9.92
N GLU A 67 12.25 7.66 9.62
CA GLU A 67 11.55 8.62 8.78
C GLU A 67 10.04 8.63 9.03
N SER A 68 9.45 9.83 9.21
CA SER A 68 8.00 10.01 9.31
C SER A 68 7.53 11.35 8.76
N GLY A 69 6.20 11.47 8.63
CA GLY A 69 5.50 12.75 8.46
C GLY A 69 4.84 13.26 9.73
N GLU A 70 4.86 12.47 10.82
CA GLU A 70 4.12 12.75 12.05
C GLU A 70 5.01 13.32 13.17
N CYS A 71 6.33 13.13 13.11
CA CYS A 71 7.28 13.74 14.04
C CYS A 71 8.68 13.97 13.42
N ALA A 72 9.53 14.75 14.09
CA ALA A 72 10.90 15.00 13.65
C ALA A 72 11.70 13.69 13.51
N PRO A 73 12.66 13.60 12.57
CA PRO A 73 13.49 12.41 12.42
C PRO A 73 14.18 12.05 13.74
N ASN A 74 14.27 10.76 14.06
CA ASN A 74 14.84 10.19 15.29
C ASN A 74 13.96 10.18 16.56
N CYS A 75 12.63 10.20 16.41
CA CYS A 75 11.74 9.86 17.53
C CYS A 75 12.03 8.43 18.03
N LYS A 76 12.37 8.29 19.31
CA LYS A 76 12.63 7.00 19.95
C LYS A 76 11.52 6.67 20.94
N ARG A 77 11.05 5.42 20.91
CA ARG A 77 10.20 4.84 21.95
C ARG A 77 10.89 3.63 22.54
N GLN A 78 10.87 3.52 23.85
CA GLN A 78 11.43 2.38 24.57
C GLN A 78 10.30 1.57 25.20
N PHE A 79 10.39 0.26 25.04
CA PHE A 79 9.46 -0.70 25.60
C PHE A 79 10.26 -1.77 26.33
N THR A 80 9.87 -2.05 27.57
CA THR A 80 10.40 -3.16 28.38
C THR A 80 9.50 -4.39 28.29
N LYS A 81 8.48 -4.35 27.43
CA LYS A 81 7.50 -5.42 27.24
C LYS A 81 7.88 -6.25 26.01
N SER A 82 7.65 -7.56 26.10
CA SER A 82 7.83 -8.48 24.95
C SER A 82 6.67 -8.47 23.96
N LEU A 83 5.52 -7.90 24.36
CA LEU A 83 4.33 -7.68 23.54
C LEU A 83 4.10 -6.17 23.45
N ILE A 84 4.09 -5.65 22.22
CA ILE A 84 4.04 -4.23 21.93
C ILE A 84 2.90 -3.98 20.97
N ALA A 85 1.94 -3.15 21.35
CA ALA A 85 0.84 -2.84 20.45
C ALA A 85 1.37 -2.04 19.26
N SER A 86 1.14 -2.52 18.03
CA SER A 86 1.67 -1.89 16.82
C SER A 86 1.15 -0.46 16.64
N LYS A 87 -0.07 -0.17 17.13
CA LYS A 87 -0.68 1.17 17.17
C LYS A 87 0.10 2.19 18.02
N ASP A 88 0.91 1.71 18.97
CA ASP A 88 1.76 2.56 19.82
C ASP A 88 3.06 2.94 19.10
N LEU A 89 3.26 2.47 17.87
CA LEU A 89 4.42 2.80 17.05
C LEU A 89 4.03 3.81 15.97
N TYR A 90 5.00 4.64 15.58
CA TYR A 90 4.77 5.65 14.54
C TYR A 90 4.65 5.00 13.17
N VAL A 91 3.76 5.55 12.34
CA VAL A 91 3.72 5.22 10.92
C VAL A 91 5.02 5.67 10.26
N GLY A 92 5.61 4.78 9.48
CA GLY A 92 6.85 4.99 8.75
C GLY A 92 7.91 3.93 9.00
N LEU A 93 9.13 4.25 8.57
CA LEU A 93 10.27 3.34 8.63
C LEU A 93 10.83 3.34 10.06
N ASN A 94 10.70 2.22 10.76
CA ASN A 94 11.17 2.05 12.12
C ASN A 94 12.30 1.04 12.17
N GLU A 95 13.37 1.39 12.87
CA GLU A 95 14.39 0.47 13.33
C GLU A 95 14.01 -0.03 14.72
N ILE A 96 14.03 -1.35 14.89
CA ILE A 96 13.69 -2.04 16.12
C ILE A 96 14.97 -2.71 16.60
N SER A 97 15.39 -2.38 17.81
CA SER A 97 16.55 -2.98 18.46
C SER A 97 16.11 -3.52 19.82
N CYS A 98 16.07 -4.83 19.97
CA CYS A 98 15.78 -5.51 21.23
C CYS A 98 17.06 -6.16 21.73
N GLU A 99 17.41 -5.90 22.98
CA GLU A 99 18.65 -6.40 23.58
C GLU A 99 18.39 -7.01 24.95
N SER A 100 19.07 -8.11 25.21
CA SER A 100 19.25 -8.71 26.53
C SER A 100 20.75 -8.82 26.83
N ARG A 101 21.10 -9.37 28.00
CA ARG A 101 22.52 -9.54 28.38
C ARG A 101 23.35 -10.38 27.39
N THR A 102 22.71 -11.26 26.62
CA THR A 102 23.40 -12.27 25.80
C THR A 102 22.97 -12.25 24.34
N GLU A 103 21.88 -11.56 24.00
CA GLU A 103 21.29 -11.60 22.66
C GLU A 103 20.82 -10.22 22.24
N LYS A 104 20.92 -9.96 20.94
CA LYS A 104 20.48 -8.72 20.31
C LYS A 104 19.72 -9.03 19.02
N VAL A 105 18.58 -8.39 18.83
CA VAL A 105 17.73 -8.49 17.64
C VAL A 105 17.57 -7.12 17.04
N GLU A 106 18.02 -6.94 15.81
CA GLU A 106 17.86 -5.70 15.06
C GLU A 106 17.09 -5.94 13.76
N GLN A 107 16.00 -5.19 13.57
CA GLN A 107 15.16 -5.29 12.39
C GLN A 107 14.66 -3.93 11.96
N THR A 108 14.62 -3.69 10.65
CA THR A 108 13.91 -2.54 10.08
C THR A 108 12.53 -3.00 9.62
N LYS A 109 11.47 -2.32 10.06
CA LYS A 109 10.09 -2.57 9.63
C LYS A 109 9.40 -1.29 9.22
N LEU A 110 8.59 -1.36 8.17
CA LEU A 110 7.71 -0.27 7.74
C LEU A 110 6.33 -0.47 8.37
N PHE A 111 5.91 0.48 9.19
CA PHE A 111 4.57 0.49 9.79
C PHE A 111 3.66 1.38 8.96
N ILE A 112 2.52 0.84 8.54
CA ILE A 112 1.50 1.55 7.76
C ILE A 112 0.12 1.36 8.36
N ARG A 113 -0.74 2.37 8.20
CA ARG A 113 -2.17 2.25 8.47
C ARG A 113 -2.89 2.04 7.14
N ASP A 114 -3.79 1.08 7.08
CA ASP A 114 -4.50 0.72 5.85
C ASP A 114 -5.35 1.88 5.33
N ARG A 115 -5.84 2.70 6.27
CA ARG A 115 -6.64 3.90 6.02
C ARG A 115 -5.84 5.12 5.57
N GLN A 116 -4.52 5.05 5.43
CA GLN A 116 -3.70 6.15 4.89
C GLN A 116 -3.49 6.06 3.37
N THR A 117 -4.25 5.21 2.68
CA THR A 117 -4.26 5.20 1.22
C THR A 117 -4.81 6.51 0.67
N ARG A 118 -4.20 6.99 -0.41
CA ARG A 118 -4.68 8.12 -1.20
C ARG A 118 -5.23 7.61 -2.52
N LEU A 119 -6.29 8.26 -2.98
CA LEU A 119 -6.84 8.00 -4.28
C LEU A 119 -6.03 8.78 -5.33
N ASP A 120 -5.24 8.07 -6.13
CA ASP A 120 -4.57 8.63 -7.30
C ASP A 120 -5.36 8.28 -8.56
N CYS A 121 -5.71 9.31 -9.33
CA CYS A 121 -6.40 9.16 -10.60
C CYS A 121 -5.71 9.99 -11.68
N ALA A 122 -4.39 10.20 -11.52
CA ALA A 122 -3.55 10.83 -12.53
C ALA A 122 -3.26 9.89 -13.72
N ALA A 123 -3.55 8.60 -13.58
CA ALA A 123 -3.35 7.60 -14.64
C ALA A 123 -4.30 7.75 -15.85
N VAL A 124 -5.41 8.48 -15.70
CA VAL A 124 -6.35 8.69 -16.81
C VAL A 124 -5.76 9.69 -17.82
N PRO A 125 -5.59 9.29 -19.09
CA PRO A 125 -5.20 10.23 -20.13
C PRO A 125 -6.24 11.36 -20.24
N ALA A 126 -5.76 12.61 -20.38
CA ALA A 126 -6.66 13.75 -20.58
C ALA A 126 -7.59 13.57 -21.79
N VAL A 127 -7.10 12.86 -22.81
CA VAL A 127 -7.83 12.44 -24.00
C VAL A 127 -7.48 10.97 -24.27
N PHE A 128 -8.47 10.11 -24.48
CA PHE A 128 -8.26 8.71 -24.84
C PHE A 128 -9.16 8.29 -25.99
N HIS A 129 -8.61 7.43 -26.85
CA HIS A 129 -9.29 6.88 -28.01
C HIS A 129 -9.95 5.57 -27.62
N VAL A 130 -11.26 5.52 -27.75
CA VAL A 130 -12.04 4.32 -27.48
C VAL A 130 -12.16 3.55 -28.79
N HIS A 131 -11.05 2.96 -29.22
CA HIS A 131 -11.04 2.11 -30.40
C HIS A 131 -10.96 0.66 -29.92
N GLN A 132 -12.11 -0.03 -29.89
CA GLN A 132 -12.29 -1.48 -29.61
C GLN A 132 -11.22 -2.12 -28.71
N SER A 133 -10.81 -1.42 -27.65
CA SER A 133 -9.84 -1.96 -26.72
C SER A 133 -10.60 -2.89 -25.79
N THR A 134 -10.27 -4.18 -25.84
CA THR A 134 -10.73 -5.17 -24.87
C THR A 134 -10.02 -5.00 -23.52
N GLU A 135 -9.00 -4.14 -23.44
CA GLU A 135 -8.24 -3.88 -22.22
C GLU A 135 -8.93 -2.84 -21.35
N ALA A 136 -9.02 -3.17 -20.05
CA ALA A 136 -9.55 -2.25 -19.04
C ALA A 136 -8.61 -1.04 -18.90
N MET A 137 -9.16 0.16 -18.98
CA MET A 137 -8.41 1.38 -18.73
C MET A 137 -8.47 1.71 -17.23
N GLN A 138 -7.34 1.60 -16.55
CA GLN A 138 -7.27 1.88 -15.12
C GLN A 138 -7.57 3.37 -14.85
N PHE A 139 -8.68 3.62 -14.15
CA PHE A 139 -9.21 4.98 -14.00
C PHE A 139 -8.73 5.67 -12.72
N CYS A 140 -8.74 4.93 -11.63
CA CYS A 140 -8.22 5.35 -10.35
C CYS A 140 -7.51 4.18 -9.70
N VAL A 141 -6.52 4.49 -8.89
CA VAL A 141 -5.81 3.54 -8.04
C VAL A 141 -5.75 4.09 -6.63
N LYS A 142 -5.95 3.23 -5.65
CA LYS A 142 -5.64 3.56 -4.27
C LYS A 142 -4.17 3.24 -4.05
N HIS A 143 -3.39 4.24 -3.69
CA HIS A 143 -1.99 4.02 -3.37
C HIS A 143 -1.67 4.42 -1.95
N ILE A 144 -0.84 3.60 -1.30
CA ILE A 144 -0.20 4.02 -0.06
C ILE A 144 0.82 5.09 -0.47
N PRO A 145 0.82 6.29 0.14
CA PRO A 145 1.83 7.29 -0.16
C PRO A 145 3.20 6.78 0.25
N VAL A 146 3.95 6.24 -0.71
CA VAL A 146 5.28 5.69 -0.46
C VAL A 146 6.33 6.78 -0.65
N ARG A 147 7.22 6.93 0.33
CA ARG A 147 8.34 7.86 0.24
C ARG A 147 9.50 7.24 -0.52
N ALA A 148 10.31 8.07 -1.19
CA ALA A 148 11.47 7.60 -1.95
C ALA A 148 12.44 6.77 -1.09
N ALA A 149 12.67 7.19 0.15
CA ALA A 149 13.51 6.45 1.09
C ALA A 149 12.92 5.08 1.50
N TRP A 150 11.59 4.94 1.56
CA TRP A 150 10.95 3.65 1.78
C TRP A 150 11.14 2.74 0.57
N LEU A 151 11.00 3.27 -0.65
CA LEU A 151 11.25 2.52 -1.89
C LEU A 151 12.70 2.07 -2.02
N ALA A 152 13.65 2.88 -1.56
CA ALA A 152 15.07 2.53 -1.55
C ALA A 152 15.37 1.33 -0.63
N ARG A 153 14.65 1.22 0.49
CA ARG A 153 14.82 0.12 1.46
C ARG A 153 13.96 -1.09 1.15
N PHE A 154 12.77 -0.87 0.58
CA PHE A 154 11.76 -1.89 0.29
C PHE A 154 11.21 -1.71 -1.14
N PRO A 155 11.97 -2.14 -2.18
CA PRO A 155 11.56 -1.99 -3.58
C PRO A 155 10.22 -2.67 -3.92
N GLN A 156 9.83 -3.71 -3.17
CA GLN A 156 8.55 -4.41 -3.33
C GLN A 156 7.33 -3.53 -3.08
N LEU A 157 7.49 -2.39 -2.38
CA LEU A 157 6.42 -1.42 -2.17
C LEU A 157 5.91 -0.80 -3.47
N LYS A 158 6.71 -0.85 -4.56
CA LYS A 158 6.24 -0.45 -5.90
C LYS A 158 5.02 -1.26 -6.35
N LEU A 159 4.87 -2.50 -5.87
CA LEU A 159 3.78 -3.39 -6.23
C LEU A 159 2.60 -3.32 -5.24
N ILE A 160 2.90 -3.13 -3.95
CA ILE A 160 1.90 -3.05 -2.87
C ILE A 160 1.19 -1.68 -2.88
N GLY A 161 1.81 -0.70 -3.53
CA GLY A 161 1.32 0.66 -3.64
C GLY A 161 0.11 0.83 -4.56
N PHE A 162 -0.47 -0.19 -5.18
CA PHE A 162 -1.65 0.01 -6.03
C PHE A 162 -2.73 -1.00 -5.68
N ARG A 163 -3.84 -0.49 -5.16
CA ARG A 163 -5.07 -1.24 -4.87
C ARG A 163 -6.16 -0.81 -5.83
N ASP A 164 -7.01 -1.76 -6.15
CA ASP A 164 -8.16 -1.55 -7.01
C ASP A 164 -9.15 -0.57 -6.36
N VAL A 165 -9.80 0.22 -7.21
CA VAL A 165 -10.80 1.22 -6.81
C VAL A 165 -12.12 0.86 -7.46
N ILE A 166 -13.18 0.86 -6.67
CA ILE A 166 -14.52 0.65 -7.19
C ILE A 166 -15.01 1.97 -7.78
N CYS A 167 -15.27 1.95 -9.08
CA CYS A 167 -15.81 3.08 -9.83
C CYS A 167 -17.16 2.70 -10.42
N ASN A 168 -18.08 3.67 -10.46
CA ASN A 168 -19.40 3.53 -11.06
C ASN A 168 -19.66 4.70 -12.02
N SER A 169 -20.59 4.52 -12.95
CA SER A 169 -21.07 5.59 -13.82
C SER A 169 -22.60 5.60 -13.85
N THR A 170 -23.15 6.77 -14.14
CA THR A 170 -24.59 6.96 -14.42
C THR A 170 -25.01 6.41 -15.78
N VAL A 171 -24.11 5.74 -16.51
CA VAL A 171 -24.32 5.24 -17.87
C VAL A 171 -24.07 3.73 -17.89
N ASP A 172 -25.08 2.96 -18.30
CA ASP A 172 -25.03 1.49 -18.29
C ASP A 172 -23.95 0.90 -19.22
N TYR A 173 -23.51 1.68 -20.22
CA TYR A 173 -22.49 1.27 -21.19
C TYR A 173 -21.06 1.49 -20.68
N LEU A 174 -20.86 2.22 -19.58
CA LEU A 174 -19.57 2.42 -18.92
C LEU A 174 -19.45 1.43 -17.77
N LYS A 175 -18.90 0.25 -18.07
CA LYS A 175 -18.70 -0.80 -17.06
C LYS A 175 -17.34 -0.66 -16.42
N PHE A 176 -17.27 -0.90 -15.12
CA PHE A 176 -16.00 -0.98 -14.39
C PHE A 176 -15.83 -2.39 -13.84
N ASP A 177 -14.62 -2.94 -13.97
CA ASP A 177 -14.18 -4.12 -13.23
C ASP A 177 -13.02 -3.75 -12.30
N ALA A 178 -12.47 -4.75 -11.60
CA ALA A 178 -11.33 -4.55 -10.70
C ALA A 178 -10.10 -3.93 -11.40
N ARG A 179 -9.98 -4.05 -12.73
CA ARG A 179 -8.86 -3.54 -13.52
C ARG A 179 -9.12 -2.15 -14.11
N GLY A 180 -10.37 -1.68 -14.13
CA GLY A 180 -10.72 -0.32 -14.54
C GLY A 180 -11.96 -0.25 -15.45
N LEU A 181 -12.01 0.81 -16.26
CA LEU A 181 -13.10 1.08 -17.20
C LEU A 181 -13.03 0.14 -18.41
N LEU A 182 -14.09 -0.64 -18.60
CA LEU A 182 -14.31 -1.52 -19.73
C LEU A 182 -15.17 -0.80 -20.79
N LEU A 183 -14.62 -0.67 -21.99
CA LEU A 183 -15.25 0.03 -23.12
C LEU A 183 -15.73 -0.96 -24.20
N GLN A 184 -16.38 -2.03 -23.76
CA GLN A 184 -16.83 -3.14 -24.64
C GLN A 184 -17.93 -2.75 -25.63
N GLN A 185 -18.68 -1.67 -25.38
CA GLN A 185 -19.76 -1.17 -26.25
C GLN A 185 -19.59 0.32 -26.52
N ALA A 186 -18.37 0.70 -26.89
CA ALA A 186 -17.97 2.10 -27.08
C ALA A 186 -18.88 2.84 -28.08
N GLU A 187 -19.28 2.18 -29.14
CA GLU A 187 -20.19 2.71 -30.17
C GLU A 187 -21.57 3.08 -29.63
N ARG A 188 -21.99 2.50 -28.50
CA ARG A 188 -23.27 2.78 -27.84
C ARG A 188 -23.19 3.90 -26.82
N ILE A 189 -21.99 4.37 -26.48
CA ILE A 189 -21.82 5.47 -25.53
C ILE A 189 -22.31 6.76 -26.20
N PRO A 190 -23.36 7.41 -25.67
CA PRO A 190 -23.89 8.62 -26.27
C PRO A 190 -22.89 9.78 -26.14
N SER A 191 -22.83 10.64 -27.15
CA SER A 191 -22.03 11.86 -27.06
C SER A 191 -22.61 12.77 -25.98
N GLY A 192 -21.74 13.39 -25.17
CA GLY A 192 -22.16 14.25 -24.07
C GLY A 192 -21.26 14.16 -22.85
N VAL A 193 -21.70 14.81 -21.76
CA VAL A 193 -21.02 14.81 -20.47
C VAL A 193 -21.54 13.63 -19.65
N HIS A 194 -20.60 12.83 -19.13
CA HIS A 194 -20.88 11.66 -18.31
C HIS A 194 -20.13 11.75 -16.99
N LEU A 195 -20.80 11.28 -15.94
CA LEU A 195 -20.27 11.28 -14.59
C LEU A 195 -19.72 9.89 -14.25
N ILE A 196 -18.51 9.89 -13.71
CA ILE A 196 -17.88 8.71 -13.11
C ILE A 196 -17.59 9.06 -11.66
N GLU A 197 -17.99 8.17 -10.78
CA GLU A 197 -17.76 8.27 -9.34
C GLU A 197 -16.87 7.11 -8.93
N CYS A 198 -15.69 7.41 -8.41
CA CYS A 198 -14.76 6.43 -7.87
C CYS A 198 -14.57 6.76 -6.40
N GLU A 199 -15.24 6.02 -5.51
CA GLU A 199 -15.25 6.28 -4.07
C GLU A 199 -15.39 7.78 -3.74
N ASP A 200 -14.35 8.41 -3.19
CA ASP A 200 -14.32 9.82 -2.77
C ASP A 200 -14.00 10.81 -3.90
N ALA A 201 -13.95 10.39 -5.17
CA ALA A 201 -13.70 11.27 -6.31
C ALA A 201 -14.79 11.21 -7.38
N ARG A 202 -15.04 12.38 -7.97
CA ARG A 202 -16.01 12.57 -9.05
C ARG A 202 -15.34 13.16 -10.28
N PHE A 203 -15.64 12.57 -11.43
CA PHE A 203 -15.05 12.90 -12.71
C PHE A 203 -16.14 13.23 -13.73
N ARG A 204 -15.86 14.25 -14.54
CA ARG A 204 -16.66 14.57 -15.73
C ARG A 204 -15.87 14.18 -16.97
N ILE A 205 -16.36 13.21 -17.72
CA ILE A 205 -15.84 12.87 -19.04
C ILE A 205 -16.79 13.39 -20.10
N VAL A 206 -16.25 14.01 -21.13
CA VAL A 206 -17.00 14.33 -22.34
C VAL A 206 -16.64 13.31 -23.41
N PHE A 207 -17.65 12.59 -23.88
CA PHE A 207 -17.54 11.71 -25.03
C PHE A 207 -18.05 12.41 -26.28
N TYR A 208 -17.31 12.27 -27.38
CA TYR A 208 -17.75 12.74 -28.70
C TYR A 208 -17.48 11.66 -29.74
N GLN A 209 -18.49 11.38 -30.56
CA GLN A 209 -18.37 10.46 -31.69
C GLN A 209 -17.84 11.20 -32.91
N LYS A 210 -16.73 10.73 -33.47
CA LYS A 210 -16.20 11.23 -34.72
C LYS A 210 -16.80 10.43 -35.89
N SER A 211 -17.71 11.08 -36.62
CA SER A 211 -18.52 10.51 -37.72
C SER A 211 -17.74 9.74 -38.80
N LYS A 212 -16.47 10.07 -39.07
CA LYS A 212 -15.74 9.44 -40.18
C LYS A 212 -15.24 8.02 -39.91
N ASN A 213 -15.03 7.63 -38.64
CA ASN A 213 -14.38 6.35 -38.30
C ASN A 213 -15.02 5.60 -37.10
N ASN A 214 -16.23 5.96 -36.67
CA ASN A 214 -16.84 5.46 -35.41
C ASN A 214 -15.89 5.57 -34.19
N LEU A 215 -15.00 6.56 -34.21
CA LEU A 215 -14.03 6.77 -33.15
C LEU A 215 -14.70 7.57 -32.05
N LEU A 216 -14.95 6.93 -30.92
CA LEU A 216 -15.36 7.61 -29.71
C LEU A 216 -14.10 8.14 -29.01
N ILE A 217 -14.13 9.43 -28.68
CA ILE A 217 -13.03 10.06 -27.94
C ILE A 217 -13.58 10.54 -26.60
N GLY A 218 -12.94 10.08 -25.52
CA GLY A 218 -13.21 10.55 -24.17
C GLY A 218 -12.24 11.65 -23.78
N ARG A 219 -12.74 12.74 -23.24
CA ARG A 219 -11.93 13.83 -22.66
C ARG A 219 -12.30 14.05 -21.20
N LEU A 220 -11.31 14.01 -20.32
CA LEU A 220 -11.51 14.36 -18.92
C LEU A 220 -11.57 15.90 -18.78
N VAL A 221 -12.69 16.42 -18.26
CA VAL A 221 -12.94 17.88 -18.21
C VAL A 221 -12.80 18.46 -16.81
N LYS A 222 -13.10 17.68 -15.76
CA LYS A 222 -12.92 18.13 -14.38
C LYS A 222 -12.74 16.94 -13.44
N LYS A 223 -11.70 17.02 -12.61
CA LYS A 223 -11.46 16.15 -11.46
C LYS A 223 -11.88 16.90 -10.20
N THR A 224 -12.83 16.36 -9.45
CA THR A 224 -13.17 16.86 -8.11
C THR A 224 -12.89 15.74 -7.12
N ILE A 225 -11.84 15.89 -6.31
CA ILE A 225 -11.56 14.98 -5.20
C ILE A 225 -12.33 15.53 -3.99
N CYS A 226 -13.35 14.81 -3.53
CA CYS A 226 -14.06 15.20 -2.32
C CYS A 226 -13.20 14.76 -1.12
N GLY A 227 -12.58 15.72 -0.41
CA GLY A 227 -11.85 15.45 0.84
C GLY A 227 -10.33 15.70 0.81
N SER A 228 -9.74 16.10 -0.32
CA SER A 228 -8.37 16.61 -0.31
C SER A 228 -8.38 18.12 -0.10
N SER A 229 -8.11 18.54 1.14
CA SER A 229 -7.46 19.82 1.39
C SER A 229 -6.11 19.80 0.68
N THR A 230 -6.09 20.24 -0.57
CA THR A 230 -4.86 20.60 -1.26
C THR A 230 -4.15 21.67 -0.44
N VAL A 231 -3.08 21.28 0.25
CA VAL A 231 -1.99 22.19 0.57
C VAL A 231 -0.81 21.73 -0.28
N PHE A 232 -0.27 22.72 -1.00
CA PHE A 232 0.66 22.72 -2.13
C PHE A 232 1.82 21.73 -2.06
#